data_AF-A0A6A0B3H3-F1
#
_entry.id   AF-A0A6A0B3H3-F1
#
_cell.length_a   1.000
_cell.length_b   1.000
_cell.length_c   1.000
_cell.angle_alpha   90.00
_cell.angle_beta   90.00
_cell.angle_gamma   90.00
#
_symmetry.space_group_name_H-M   'P 1'
#
loop_
_entity.id
_entity.type
_entity.pdbx_description
1 polymer ?
#
loop_
_entity_poly.entity_id
_entity_poly.type
_entity_poly.pdbx_seq_one_letter_code
_entity_poly.pdbx_strand_id
1 'polypeptide(L)'
;MEHPSGMHGMGSAASFADTAGAVLFIAWAVAMWVAVAVLAYANRGPVRPWLYKTAVGLIGLGVVGQIGHFQEHVAQAAYWVAHPNAPAWMTPWANGLARGMGQVDMTKPSLGMEILHLTGNFIFLAGLVGIVQITRRVAGHLKSRKWARMGVWMQGLHGLEHVVLTLSVALGAGRAIGLSTWFGLMDPGPALVTYRVWWHFVANMIGSVILAIALYHLWREKRMVRAAYDEAEEESAPAVHGRIKREPALVGRP
;
A
#
# COMPACT_ATOMS: atom_id res chain seq x y z
N MET A 1 -14.43 29.54 28.60
CA MET A 1 -13.88 28.78 27.47
C MET A 1 -14.30 27.34 27.68
N GLU A 2 -15.38 26.93 27.01
CA GLU A 2 -15.89 25.57 27.09
C GLU A 2 -15.00 24.65 26.26
N HIS A 3 -14.46 23.60 26.88
CA HIS A 3 -13.79 22.53 26.16
C HIS A 3 -14.80 21.88 25.20
N PRO A 4 -14.52 21.76 23.89
CA PRO A 4 -15.34 20.93 23.03
C PRO A 4 -15.17 19.47 23.48
N SER A 5 -16.16 18.99 24.22
CA SER A 5 -16.39 17.59 24.56
C SER A 5 -16.73 16.83 23.27
N GLY A 6 -15.71 16.40 22.54
CA GLY A 6 -15.87 15.91 21.18
C GLY A 6 -15.04 14.69 20.81
N MET A 7 -14.58 13.87 21.76
CA MET A 7 -14.03 12.53 21.48
C MET A 7 -14.30 11.56 22.63
N HIS A 8 -15.58 11.26 22.88
CA HIS A 8 -15.95 10.07 23.66
C HIS A 8 -15.57 8.82 22.85
N GLY A 9 -14.31 8.41 22.92
CA GLY A 9 -13.77 7.27 22.19
C GLY A 9 -12.25 7.09 22.29
N MET A 10 -11.51 8.14 22.67
CA MET A 10 -10.07 8.09 22.96
C MET A 10 -9.73 8.22 24.45
N GLY A 11 -10.73 8.14 25.33
CA GLY A 11 -10.55 8.26 26.78
C GLY A 11 -10.00 7.01 27.49
N SER A 12 -9.83 5.89 26.79
CA SER A 12 -9.19 4.69 27.34
C SER A 12 -7.72 4.62 26.92
N ALA A 13 -6.82 4.41 27.88
CA ALA A 13 -5.41 4.13 27.60
C ALA A 13 -5.27 2.97 26.59
N ALA A 14 -4.27 3.04 25.71
CA ALA A 14 -4.00 1.97 24.77
C ALA A 14 -3.68 0.67 25.53
N SER A 15 -4.34 -0.43 25.15
CA SER A 15 -4.02 -1.74 25.71
C SER A 15 -2.69 -2.28 25.14
N PHE A 16 -2.12 -3.29 25.78
CA PHE A 16 -0.98 -4.01 25.19
C PHE A 16 -1.29 -4.56 23.79
N ALA A 17 -2.52 -5.05 23.58
CA ALA A 17 -2.96 -5.56 22.29
C ALA A 17 -3.06 -4.45 21.24
N ASP A 18 -3.51 -3.24 21.63
CA ASP A 18 -3.56 -2.06 20.76
C ASP A 18 -2.15 -1.69 20.28
N THR A 19 -1.18 -1.60 21.21
CA THR A 19 0.21 -1.26 20.91
C THR A 19 0.89 -2.36 20.08
N ALA A 20 0.73 -3.63 20.45
CA ALA A 20 1.31 -4.75 19.70
C ALA A 20 0.75 -4.81 18.27
N GLY A 21 -0.58 -4.63 18.11
CA GLY A 21 -1.22 -4.56 16.81
C GLY A 21 -0.69 -3.40 15.96
N ALA A 22 -0.55 -2.21 16.55
CA ALA A 22 0.02 -1.05 15.87
C ALA A 22 1.45 -1.30 15.39
N VAL A 23 2.31 -1.85 16.25
CA VAL A 23 3.70 -2.20 15.91
C VAL A 23 3.76 -3.23 14.79
N LEU A 24 2.94 -4.29 14.85
CA LEU A 24 2.88 -5.31 13.81
C LEU A 24 2.39 -4.74 12.48
N PHE A 25 1.41 -3.83 12.50
CA PHE A 25 0.89 -3.20 11.28
C PHE A 25 1.92 -2.28 10.62
N ILE A 26 2.68 -1.52 11.42
CA ILE A 26 3.81 -0.72 10.92
C ILE A 26 4.92 -1.63 10.39
N ALA A 27 5.28 -2.69 11.12
CA ALA A 27 6.29 -3.65 10.70
C ALA A 27 5.92 -4.33 9.38
N TRP A 28 4.64 -4.62 9.17
CA TRP A 28 4.13 -5.12 7.90
C TRP A 28 4.35 -4.12 6.76
N ALA A 29 3.98 -2.85 6.94
CA ALA A 29 4.22 -1.81 5.94
C ALA A 29 5.72 -1.68 5.61
N VAL A 30 6.57 -1.65 6.63
CA VAL A 30 8.04 -1.60 6.47
C VAL A 30 8.54 -2.82 5.69
N ALA A 31 8.14 -4.03 6.07
CA ALA A 31 8.55 -5.27 5.39
C ALA A 31 8.15 -5.28 3.92
N MET A 32 6.96 -4.77 3.58
CA MET A 32 6.52 -4.65 2.19
C MET A 32 7.40 -3.66 1.40
N TRP A 33 7.76 -2.52 1.98
CA TRP A 33 8.62 -1.54 1.30
C TRP A 33 10.07 -2.01 1.17
N VAL A 34 10.57 -2.77 2.14
CA VAL A 34 11.85 -3.48 2.00
C VAL A 34 11.77 -4.47 0.84
N ALA A 35 10.70 -5.27 0.73
CA ALA A 35 10.51 -6.19 -0.39
C ALA A 35 10.42 -5.46 -1.74
N VAL A 36 9.74 -4.30 -1.79
CA VAL A 36 9.70 -3.42 -2.97
C VAL A 36 11.12 -3.02 -3.38
N ALA A 37 11.94 -2.54 -2.45
CA ALA A 37 13.31 -2.10 -2.71
C ALA A 37 14.21 -3.26 -3.18
N VAL A 38 14.12 -4.42 -2.51
CA VAL A 38 14.85 -5.63 -2.87
C VAL A 38 14.47 -6.12 -4.27
N LEU A 39 13.18 -6.17 -4.60
CA LEU A 39 12.71 -6.52 -5.94
C LEU A 39 13.19 -5.50 -6.98
N ALA A 40 13.16 -4.20 -6.66
CA ALA A 40 13.54 -3.15 -7.60
C ALA A 40 15.03 -3.20 -7.93
N TYR A 41 15.86 -3.50 -6.93
CA TYR A 41 17.29 -3.72 -7.08
C TYR A 41 17.57 -5.01 -7.84
N ALA A 42 17.00 -6.15 -7.41
CA ALA A 42 17.29 -7.46 -7.97
C ALA A 42 16.74 -7.63 -9.41
N ASN A 43 15.65 -6.94 -9.77
CA ASN A 43 15.15 -6.92 -11.14
C ASN A 43 16.07 -6.22 -12.15
N ARG A 44 17.18 -5.60 -11.71
CA ARG A 44 18.21 -5.06 -12.61
C ARG A 44 19.24 -6.11 -13.07
N GLY A 45 19.31 -7.26 -12.41
CA GLY A 45 20.28 -8.32 -12.67
C GLY A 45 19.69 -9.57 -13.33
N PRO A 46 20.43 -10.71 -13.28
CA PRO A 46 19.95 -12.01 -13.72
C PRO A 46 18.67 -12.43 -13.00
N VAL A 47 17.80 -13.20 -13.67
CA VAL A 47 16.58 -13.70 -13.03
C VAL A 47 16.91 -14.78 -12.01
N ARG A 48 16.21 -14.72 -10.87
CA ARG A 48 16.21 -15.78 -9.86
C ARG A 48 14.76 -16.22 -9.61
N PRO A 49 14.51 -17.52 -9.35
CA PRO A 49 13.16 -18.07 -9.14
C PRO A 49 12.33 -17.35 -8.06
N TRP A 50 13.01 -16.82 -7.03
CA TRP A 50 12.35 -16.15 -5.92
C TRP A 50 11.77 -14.79 -6.31
N LEU A 51 12.26 -14.13 -7.37
CA LEU A 51 11.76 -12.79 -7.77
C LEU A 51 10.27 -12.82 -8.08
N TYR A 52 9.84 -13.78 -8.89
CA TYR A 52 8.45 -13.95 -9.26
C TYR A 52 7.59 -14.24 -8.02
N LYS A 53 8.01 -15.21 -7.20
CA LYS A 53 7.27 -15.63 -5.99
C LYS A 53 7.15 -14.48 -4.97
N THR A 54 8.23 -13.74 -4.74
CA THR A 54 8.22 -12.59 -3.83
C THR A 54 7.33 -11.46 -4.36
N ALA A 55 7.33 -11.21 -5.68
CA ALA A 55 6.44 -10.21 -6.25
C ALA A 55 4.96 -10.63 -6.14
N VAL A 56 4.63 -11.90 -6.37
CA VAL A 56 3.27 -12.44 -6.14
C VAL A 56 2.86 -12.30 -4.67
N GLY A 57 3.74 -12.67 -3.74
CA GLY A 57 3.49 -12.52 -2.30
C GLY A 57 3.26 -11.07 -1.89
N LEU A 58 4.09 -10.15 -2.38
CA LEU A 58 3.95 -8.70 -2.15
C LEU A 58 2.60 -8.18 -2.65
N ILE A 59 2.19 -8.56 -3.86
CA ILE A 59 0.88 -8.18 -4.43
C ILE A 59 -0.24 -8.74 -3.56
N GLY A 60 -0.17 -10.02 -3.18
CA GLY A 60 -1.18 -10.67 -2.34
C GLY A 60 -1.34 -9.98 -0.98
N LEU A 61 -0.24 -9.67 -0.31
CA LEU A 61 -0.26 -8.92 0.95
C LEU A 61 -0.86 -7.52 0.75
N GLY A 62 -0.48 -6.81 -0.32
CA GLY A 62 -1.06 -5.50 -0.63
C GLY A 62 -2.58 -5.54 -0.87
N VAL A 63 -3.07 -6.61 -1.49
CA VAL A 63 -4.52 -6.84 -1.68
C VAL A 63 -5.22 -7.06 -0.34
N VAL A 64 -4.66 -7.89 0.55
CA VAL A 64 -5.23 -8.12 1.89
C VAL A 64 -5.30 -6.80 2.67
N GLY A 65 -4.21 -6.02 2.65
CA GLY A 65 -4.18 -4.70 3.28
C GLY A 65 -5.23 -3.75 2.72
N GLN A 66 -5.38 -3.68 1.39
CA GLN A 66 -6.37 -2.81 0.76
C GLN A 66 -7.81 -3.22 1.03
N ILE A 67 -8.10 -4.53 1.13
CA ILE A 67 -9.43 -5.01 1.52
C ILE A 67 -9.79 -4.50 2.92
N GLY A 68 -8.89 -4.68 3.91
CA GLY A 68 -9.12 -4.20 5.27
C GLY A 68 -9.25 -2.68 5.33
N HIS A 69 -8.37 -1.96 4.64
CA HIS A 69 -8.39 -0.50 4.59
C HIS A 69 -9.67 0.05 3.94
N PHE A 70 -10.08 -0.48 2.79
CA PHE A 70 -11.30 -0.06 2.12
C PHE A 70 -12.56 -0.45 2.91
N GLN A 71 -12.56 -1.62 3.56
CA GLN A 71 -13.65 -2.04 4.43
C GLN A 71 -13.85 -1.07 5.61
N GLU A 72 -12.78 -0.51 6.16
CA GLU A 72 -12.87 0.54 7.18
C GLU A 72 -13.52 1.82 6.61
N HIS A 73 -13.08 2.30 5.44
CA HIS A 73 -13.69 3.48 4.79
C HIS A 73 -15.17 3.27 4.44
N VAL A 74 -15.55 2.08 3.99
CA VAL A 74 -16.96 1.71 3.76
C VAL A 74 -17.75 1.77 5.07
N ALA A 75 -17.20 1.22 6.15
CA ALA A 75 -17.87 1.20 7.45
C ALA A 75 -18.03 2.63 8.02
N GLN A 76 -17.03 3.49 7.86
CA GLN A 76 -17.09 4.90 8.24
C GLN A 76 -18.14 5.66 7.44
N ALA A 77 -18.18 5.48 6.12
CA ALA A 77 -19.17 6.10 5.26
C ALA A 77 -20.60 5.63 5.61
N ALA A 78 -20.80 4.32 5.79
CA ALA A 78 -22.09 3.77 6.18
C ALA A 78 -22.55 4.28 7.55
N TYR A 79 -21.64 4.31 8.54
CA TYR A 79 -21.94 4.88 9.86
C TYR A 79 -22.31 6.37 9.74
N TRP A 80 -21.58 7.15 8.94
CA TRP A 80 -21.82 8.57 8.75
C TRP A 80 -23.19 8.85 8.12
N VAL A 81 -23.61 8.06 7.12
CA VAL A 81 -24.94 8.16 6.51
C VAL A 81 -26.04 7.96 7.56
N ALA A 82 -25.85 7.02 8.49
CA ALA A 82 -26.80 6.78 9.58
C ALA A 82 -26.71 7.83 10.71
N HIS A 83 -25.56 8.49 10.88
CA HIS A 83 -25.28 9.40 11.99
C HIS A 83 -24.52 10.67 11.56
N PRO A 84 -25.09 11.54 10.72
CA PRO A 84 -24.38 12.64 10.06
C PRO A 84 -23.91 13.77 11.00
N ASN A 85 -24.37 13.76 12.26
CA ASN A 85 -23.97 14.73 13.29
C ASN A 85 -23.20 14.08 14.45
N ALA A 86 -22.92 12.79 14.37
CA ALA A 86 -22.12 12.10 15.38
C ALA A 86 -20.63 12.44 15.23
N PRO A 87 -19.80 12.18 16.25
CA PRO A 87 -18.35 12.19 16.09
C PRO A 87 -17.89 11.19 15.03
N ALA A 88 -16.69 11.40 14.48
CA ALA A 88 -16.05 10.42 13.61
C ALA A 88 -15.96 9.07 14.32
N TRP A 89 -16.36 8.01 13.62
CA TRP A 89 -16.41 6.66 14.15
C TRP A 89 -15.43 5.76 13.39
N MET A 90 -15.02 4.69 14.04
CA MET A 90 -14.21 3.62 13.46
C MET A 90 -14.64 2.27 14.02
N THR A 91 -14.31 1.21 13.30
CA THR A 91 -14.44 -0.14 13.87
C THR A 91 -13.56 -0.33 15.10
N PRO A 92 -13.92 -1.24 16.04
CA PRO A 92 -13.15 -1.43 17.27
C PRO A 92 -11.67 -1.76 17.05
N TRP A 93 -11.34 -2.55 16.02
CA TRP A 93 -9.96 -2.93 15.72
C TRP A 93 -9.17 -1.75 15.15
N ALA A 94 -9.76 -0.98 14.24
CA ALA A 94 -9.10 0.18 13.66
C ALA A 94 -8.90 1.28 14.72
N ASN A 95 -9.88 1.50 15.59
CA ASN A 95 -9.74 2.40 16.75
C ASN A 95 -8.62 1.91 17.71
N GLY A 96 -8.51 0.59 17.94
CA GLY A 96 -7.41 0.00 18.70
C GLY A 96 -6.04 0.29 18.10
N LEU A 97 -5.86 0.07 16.80
CA LEU A 97 -4.62 0.40 16.09
C LEU A 97 -4.30 1.89 16.16
N ALA A 98 -5.29 2.77 15.96
CA ALA A 98 -5.11 4.21 16.06
C ALA A 98 -4.66 4.64 17.46
N ARG A 99 -5.26 4.10 18.52
CA ARG A 99 -4.79 4.34 19.90
C ARG A 99 -3.37 3.85 20.13
N GLY A 100 -3.05 2.65 19.66
CA GLY A 100 -1.70 2.07 19.76
C GLY A 100 -0.65 2.94 19.06
N MET A 101 -0.95 3.47 17.89
CA MET A 101 -0.08 4.41 17.15
C MET A 101 -0.01 5.79 17.80
N GLY A 102 -1.10 6.25 18.41
CA GLY A 102 -1.17 7.54 19.11
C GLY A 102 -0.28 7.62 20.36
N GLN A 103 0.25 6.48 20.84
CA GLN A 103 1.21 6.46 21.95
C GLN A 103 2.51 7.22 21.65
N VAL A 104 2.82 7.48 20.37
CA VAL A 104 4.01 8.26 19.98
C VAL A 104 3.95 9.71 20.49
N ASP A 105 2.75 10.27 20.60
CA ASP A 105 2.50 11.58 21.22
C ASP A 105 1.04 11.66 21.70
N MET A 106 0.84 11.36 22.97
CA MET A 106 -0.49 11.34 23.60
C MET A 106 -1.11 12.73 23.73
N THR A 107 -0.35 13.80 23.50
CA THR A 107 -0.89 15.18 23.50
C THR A 107 -1.62 15.51 22.20
N LYS A 108 -1.48 14.67 21.17
CA LYS A 108 -2.02 14.87 19.82
C LYS A 108 -3.05 13.79 19.47
N PRO A 109 -4.31 13.96 19.87
CA PRO A 109 -5.31 12.90 19.75
C PRO A 109 -5.52 12.38 18.32
N SER A 110 -5.45 13.26 17.30
CA SER A 110 -5.61 12.84 15.91
C SER A 110 -4.38 12.14 15.30
N LEU A 111 -3.21 12.18 15.95
CA LEU A 111 -1.97 11.69 15.33
C LEU A 111 -2.01 10.19 15.04
N GLY A 112 -2.55 9.40 15.97
CA GLY A 112 -2.68 7.94 15.78
C GLY A 112 -3.54 7.58 14.56
N MET A 113 -4.59 8.36 14.30
CA MET A 113 -5.44 8.22 13.12
C MET A 113 -4.72 8.54 11.82
N GLU A 114 -3.93 9.61 11.80
CA GLU A 114 -3.17 9.98 10.61
C GLU A 114 -2.09 8.93 10.30
N ILE A 115 -1.39 8.42 11.33
CA ILE A 115 -0.41 7.32 11.19
C ILE A 115 -1.10 6.05 10.66
N LEU A 116 -2.30 5.71 11.15
CA LEU A 116 -3.03 4.52 10.72
C LEU A 116 -3.38 4.59 9.23
N HIS A 117 -3.98 5.71 8.80
CA HIS A 117 -4.28 5.91 7.39
C HIS A 117 -3.02 5.92 6.53
N LEU A 118 -1.97 6.62 6.96
CA LEU A 118 -0.69 6.64 6.25
C LEU A 118 -0.14 5.22 6.05
N THR A 119 -0.15 4.40 7.11
CA THR A 119 0.32 3.02 7.08
C THR A 119 -0.51 2.16 6.11
N GLY A 120 -1.84 2.23 6.18
CA GLY A 120 -2.73 1.52 5.25
C GLY A 120 -2.53 1.91 3.79
N ASN A 121 -2.38 3.22 3.52
CA ASN A 121 -2.13 3.73 2.17
C ASN A 121 -0.77 3.27 1.62
N PHE A 122 0.26 3.16 2.46
CA PHE A 122 1.59 2.68 2.07
C PHE A 122 1.60 1.18 1.77
N ILE A 123 0.84 0.37 2.50
CA ILE A 123 0.63 -1.06 2.21
C ILE A 123 -0.04 -1.23 0.85
N PHE A 124 -1.11 -0.47 0.59
CA PHE A 124 -1.81 -0.51 -0.69
C PHE A 124 -0.88 -0.09 -1.85
N LEU A 125 -0.15 1.01 -1.70
CA LEU A 125 0.81 1.49 -2.70
C LEU A 125 1.88 0.44 -3.01
N ALA A 126 2.42 -0.23 -2.00
CA ALA A 126 3.41 -1.29 -2.18
C ALA A 126 2.86 -2.46 -3.03
N GLY A 127 1.58 -2.84 -2.84
CA GLY A 127 0.91 -3.84 -3.67
C GLY A 127 0.83 -3.45 -5.15
N LEU A 128 0.43 -2.20 -5.43
CA LEU A 128 0.38 -1.66 -6.80
C LEU A 128 1.77 -1.61 -7.45
N VAL A 129 2.78 -1.16 -6.70
CA VAL A 129 4.18 -1.18 -7.16
C VAL A 129 4.62 -2.62 -7.44
N GLY A 130 4.19 -3.60 -6.65
CA GLY A 130 4.40 -5.03 -6.91
C GLY A 130 3.94 -5.45 -8.30
N ILE A 131 2.75 -5.02 -8.75
CA ILE A 131 2.24 -5.29 -10.11
C ILE A 131 3.13 -4.62 -11.19
N VAL A 132 3.57 -3.38 -10.95
CA VAL A 132 4.49 -2.70 -11.88
C VAL A 132 5.83 -3.45 -11.98
N GLN A 133 6.33 -3.96 -10.86
CA GLN A 133 7.60 -4.69 -10.81
C GLN A 133 7.52 -6.07 -11.45
N ILE A 134 6.50 -6.89 -11.12
CA ILE A 134 6.36 -8.24 -11.68
C ILE A 134 6.14 -8.18 -13.19
N THR A 135 5.51 -7.13 -13.70
CA THR A 135 5.30 -7.01 -15.14
C THR A 135 6.53 -6.50 -15.87
N ARG A 136 7.54 -5.93 -15.21
CA ARG A 136 8.63 -5.13 -15.82
C ARG A 136 9.40 -5.84 -16.93
N ARG A 137 9.58 -7.17 -16.84
CA ARG A 137 10.38 -7.96 -17.79
C ARG A 137 9.66 -8.30 -19.09
N VAL A 138 8.34 -8.16 -19.13
CA VAL A 138 7.58 -8.41 -20.37
C VAL A 138 7.78 -7.25 -21.34
N ALA A 139 8.20 -7.56 -22.57
CA ALA A 139 8.30 -6.58 -23.65
C ALA A 139 6.90 -6.08 -24.07
N GLY A 140 6.81 -4.80 -24.44
CA GLY A 140 5.57 -4.19 -24.91
C GLY A 140 4.62 -3.67 -23.82
N HIS A 141 3.36 -3.46 -24.21
CA HIS A 141 2.34 -2.79 -23.41
C HIS A 141 1.36 -3.80 -22.80
N LEU A 142 1.53 -4.08 -21.50
CA LEU A 142 0.56 -4.83 -20.71
C LEU A 142 -0.51 -3.92 -20.12
N LYS A 143 -1.78 -4.37 -20.15
CA LYS A 143 -2.89 -3.62 -19.56
C LYS A 143 -2.74 -3.58 -18.04
N SER A 144 -2.32 -4.70 -17.43
CA SER A 144 -2.04 -4.75 -15.98
C SER A 144 -1.04 -3.67 -15.55
N ARG A 145 0.07 -3.52 -16.28
CA ARG A 145 1.09 -2.49 -16.03
C ARG A 145 0.53 -1.07 -16.19
N LYS A 146 -0.29 -0.82 -17.21
CA LYS A 146 -0.91 0.49 -17.43
C LYS A 146 -1.79 0.89 -16.24
N TRP A 147 -2.72 0.02 -15.85
CA TRP A 147 -3.62 0.27 -14.72
C TRP A 147 -2.88 0.37 -13.39
N ALA A 148 -1.90 -0.51 -13.14
CA ALA A 148 -1.08 -0.44 -11.94
C ALA A 148 -0.29 0.88 -11.84
N ARG A 149 0.29 1.39 -12.94
CA ARG A 149 0.97 2.70 -12.95
C ARG A 149 0.02 3.85 -12.64
N MET A 150 -1.19 3.82 -13.19
CA MET A 150 -2.22 4.82 -12.86
C MET A 150 -2.59 4.74 -11.38
N GLY A 151 -2.73 3.53 -10.84
CA GLY A 151 -2.95 3.30 -9.41
C GLY A 151 -1.81 3.84 -8.57
N VAL A 152 -0.54 3.59 -8.93
CA VAL A 152 0.64 4.13 -8.23
C VAL A 152 0.62 5.65 -8.20
N TRP A 153 0.25 6.31 -9.29
CA TRP A 153 0.16 7.78 -9.31
C TRP A 153 -0.97 8.31 -8.41
N MET A 154 -2.18 7.76 -8.57
CA MET A 154 -3.35 8.15 -7.79
C MET A 154 -3.11 7.93 -6.29
N GLN A 155 -2.66 6.73 -5.94
CA GLN A 155 -2.38 6.33 -4.57
C GLN A 155 -1.14 7.04 -4.01
N GLY A 156 -0.18 7.39 -4.86
CA GLY A 156 0.99 8.19 -4.49
C GLY A 156 0.62 9.63 -4.10
N LEU A 157 -0.28 10.27 -4.86
CA LEU A 157 -0.79 11.60 -4.52
C LEU A 157 -1.62 11.58 -3.23
N HIS A 158 -2.50 10.58 -3.07
CA HIS A 158 -3.28 10.40 -1.86
C HIS A 158 -2.40 10.06 -0.63
N GLY A 159 -1.39 9.20 -0.82
CA GLY A 159 -0.40 8.90 0.21
C GLY A 159 0.43 10.13 0.60
N LEU A 160 0.81 10.97 -0.35
CA LEU A 160 1.49 12.24 -0.08
C LEU A 160 0.61 13.17 0.75
N GLU A 161 -0.69 13.25 0.46
CA GLU A 161 -1.62 14.00 1.29
C GLU A 161 -1.58 13.51 2.75
N HIS A 162 -1.65 12.20 2.98
CA HIS A 162 -1.52 11.65 4.33
C HIS A 162 -0.17 11.93 5.00
N VAL A 163 0.92 11.97 4.24
CA VAL A 163 2.21 12.42 4.76
C VAL A 163 2.10 13.86 5.25
N VAL A 164 1.53 14.77 4.46
CA VAL A 164 1.37 16.18 4.87
C VAL A 164 0.45 16.32 6.08
N LEU A 165 -0.70 15.63 6.11
CA LEU A 165 -1.62 15.61 7.25
C LEU A 165 -0.91 15.13 8.51
N THR A 166 -0.20 14.00 8.43
CA THR A 166 0.53 13.41 9.57
C THR A 166 1.63 14.35 10.06
N LEU A 167 2.46 14.88 9.14
CA LEU A 167 3.55 15.78 9.48
C LEU A 167 3.06 17.09 10.07
N SER A 168 1.97 17.66 9.55
CA SER A 168 1.41 18.90 10.10
C SER A 168 1.01 18.74 11.58
N VAL A 169 0.34 17.63 11.91
CA VAL A 169 -0.06 17.34 13.30
C VAL A 169 1.19 17.03 14.13
N ALA A 170 2.09 16.18 13.63
CA ALA A 170 3.31 15.81 14.34
C ALA A 170 4.20 17.01 14.67
N LEU A 171 4.30 17.99 13.77
CA LEU A 171 5.09 19.22 13.93
C LEU A 171 4.36 20.33 14.71
N GLY A 172 3.16 20.06 15.24
CA GLY A 172 2.48 20.94 16.20
C GLY A 172 1.44 21.88 15.60
N ALA A 173 1.00 21.69 14.35
CA ALA A 173 -0.20 22.38 13.87
C ALA A 173 -1.41 21.93 14.71
N GLY A 174 -2.27 22.89 15.07
CA GLY A 174 -3.48 22.59 15.86
C GLY A 174 -4.53 21.74 15.12
N ARG A 175 -4.33 21.48 13.82
CA ARG A 175 -5.18 20.63 12.97
C ARG A 175 -4.36 20.05 11.82
N ALA A 176 -4.87 18.99 11.21
CA ALA A 176 -4.26 18.39 10.02
C ALA A 176 -4.44 19.31 8.78
N ILE A 177 -3.38 19.50 8.00
CA ILE A 177 -3.36 20.39 6.82
C ILE A 177 -3.17 19.54 5.56
N GLY A 178 -4.15 19.55 4.65
CA GLY A 178 -4.11 18.79 3.41
C GLY A 178 -5.37 19.02 2.55
N LEU A 179 -5.47 18.35 1.41
CA LEU A 179 -6.62 18.52 0.49
C LEU A 179 -7.95 18.21 1.18
N SER A 180 -8.02 17.11 1.94
CA SER A 180 -9.17 16.68 2.75
C SER A 180 -9.51 17.61 3.91
N THR A 181 -8.71 18.64 4.16
CA THR A 181 -9.02 19.69 5.14
C THR A 181 -9.10 21.08 4.50
N TRP A 182 -9.13 21.15 3.16
CA TRP A 182 -8.97 22.37 2.38
C TRP A 182 -7.76 23.20 2.83
N PHE A 183 -6.61 22.53 2.98
CA PHE A 183 -5.37 23.11 3.50
C PHE A 183 -5.54 23.76 4.89
N GLY A 184 -6.40 23.17 5.72
CA GLY A 184 -6.71 23.65 7.07
C GLY A 184 -7.75 24.77 7.14
N LEU A 185 -8.33 25.20 6.01
CA LEU A 185 -9.33 26.27 5.94
C LEU A 185 -10.70 25.87 6.50
N MET A 186 -11.02 24.58 6.53
CA MET A 186 -12.26 24.12 7.14
C MET A 186 -12.12 24.05 8.67
N ASP A 187 -13.09 24.61 9.37
CA ASP A 187 -13.14 24.56 10.83
C ASP A 187 -13.50 23.16 11.36
N PRO A 188 -12.96 22.79 12.54
CA PRO A 188 -13.33 21.54 13.19
C PRO A 188 -14.84 21.45 13.43
N GLY A 189 -15.46 20.35 13.00
CA GLY A 189 -16.89 20.12 13.19
C GLY A 189 -17.47 19.11 12.20
N PRO A 190 -18.80 18.89 12.21
CA PRO A 190 -19.47 17.90 11.37
C PRO A 190 -19.22 18.11 9.87
N ALA A 191 -19.07 19.36 9.41
CA ALA A 191 -18.78 19.68 8.02
C ALA A 191 -17.40 19.14 7.57
N LEU A 192 -16.35 19.40 8.36
CA LEU A 192 -15.02 18.85 8.10
C LEU A 192 -15.02 17.33 8.16
N VAL A 193 -15.68 16.73 9.15
CA VAL A 193 -15.76 15.26 9.27
C VAL A 193 -16.46 14.66 8.05
N THR A 194 -17.62 15.22 7.66
CA THR A 194 -18.36 14.80 6.45
C THR A 194 -17.45 14.82 5.23
N TYR A 195 -16.77 15.95 5.01
CA TYR A 195 -15.89 16.10 3.85
C TYR A 195 -14.75 15.08 3.87
N ARG A 196 -14.09 14.89 5.02
CA ARG A 196 -13.01 13.91 5.17
C ARG A 196 -13.49 12.49 4.92
N VAL A 197 -14.61 12.06 5.51
CA VAL A 197 -15.15 10.70 5.33
C VAL A 197 -15.40 10.43 3.84
N TRP A 198 -16.09 11.33 3.15
CA TRP A 198 -16.39 11.16 1.72
C TRP A 198 -15.15 11.25 0.85
N TRP A 199 -14.21 12.15 1.15
CA TRP A 199 -12.95 12.29 0.41
C TRP A 199 -12.16 10.98 0.41
N HIS A 200 -11.87 10.45 1.60
CA HIS A 200 -11.07 9.23 1.73
C HIS A 200 -11.82 8.01 1.21
N PHE A 201 -13.15 7.95 1.39
CA PHE A 201 -13.98 6.89 0.82
C PHE A 201 -13.89 6.86 -0.71
N VAL A 202 -14.13 8.00 -1.37
CA VAL A 202 -14.11 8.09 -2.84
C VAL A 202 -12.71 7.80 -3.39
N ALA A 203 -11.67 8.35 -2.77
CA ALA A 203 -10.29 8.07 -3.14
C ALA A 203 -9.99 6.57 -3.05
N ASN A 204 -10.27 5.92 -1.91
CA ASN A 204 -10.02 4.49 -1.75
C ASN A 204 -10.91 3.63 -2.66
N MET A 205 -12.14 4.04 -2.95
CA MET A 205 -13.01 3.35 -3.90
C MET A 205 -12.41 3.36 -5.32
N ILE A 206 -11.99 4.53 -5.81
CA ILE A 206 -11.35 4.66 -7.12
C ILE A 206 -10.05 3.83 -7.16
N GLY A 207 -9.21 3.94 -6.13
CA GLY A 207 -8.00 3.13 -6.01
C GLY A 207 -8.28 1.64 -6.06
N SER A 208 -9.30 1.17 -5.34
CA SER A 208 -9.71 -0.25 -5.30
C SER A 208 -10.21 -0.74 -6.65
N VAL A 209 -10.99 0.07 -7.37
CA VAL A 209 -11.43 -0.26 -8.75
C VAL A 209 -10.23 -0.38 -9.68
N ILE A 210 -9.28 0.55 -9.61
CA ILE A 210 -8.04 0.51 -10.41
C ILE A 210 -7.24 -0.77 -10.11
N LEU A 211 -7.08 -1.10 -8.82
CA LEU A 211 -6.41 -2.34 -8.39
C LEU A 211 -7.13 -3.57 -8.94
N ALA A 212 -8.46 -3.65 -8.83
CA ALA A 212 -9.25 -4.77 -9.32
C ALA A 212 -9.07 -4.96 -10.84
N ILE A 213 -9.10 -3.88 -11.61
CA ILE A 213 -8.86 -3.92 -13.06
C ILE A 213 -7.42 -4.37 -13.37
N ALA A 214 -6.43 -3.84 -12.63
CA ALA A 214 -5.03 -4.23 -12.78
C ALA A 214 -4.83 -5.73 -12.50
N LEU A 215 -5.44 -6.26 -11.44
CA LEU A 215 -5.39 -7.68 -11.07
C LEU A 215 -6.12 -8.56 -12.07
N TYR A 216 -7.29 -8.15 -12.55
CA TYR A 216 -8.02 -8.87 -13.59
C TYR A 216 -7.17 -9.03 -14.85
N HIS A 217 -6.54 -7.95 -15.31
CA HIS A 217 -5.63 -8.01 -16.44
C HIS A 217 -4.37 -8.83 -16.13
N LEU A 218 -3.79 -8.70 -14.93
CA LEU A 218 -2.62 -9.48 -14.53
C LEU A 218 -2.93 -10.99 -14.53
N TRP A 219 -4.11 -11.38 -14.04
CA TRP A 219 -4.55 -12.78 -14.05
C TRP A 219 -4.70 -13.33 -15.47
N ARG A 220 -5.21 -12.51 -16.42
CA ARG A 220 -5.28 -12.89 -17.84
C ARG A 220 -3.90 -12.93 -18.51
N GLU A 221 -2.99 -12.04 -18.11
CA GLU A 221 -1.64 -11.89 -18.67
C GLU A 221 -0.60 -12.79 -17.96
N LYS A 222 -1.00 -13.54 -16.91
CA LYS A 222 -0.08 -14.27 -16.02
C LYS A 222 0.85 -15.26 -16.72
N ARG A 223 0.40 -15.87 -17.81
CA ARG A 223 1.21 -16.83 -18.59
C ARG A 223 2.37 -16.13 -19.28
N MET A 224 2.10 -14.98 -19.91
CA MET A 224 3.14 -14.16 -20.55
C MET A 224 4.11 -13.60 -19.52
N VAL A 225 3.60 -13.14 -18.37
CA VAL A 225 4.45 -12.65 -17.27
C VAL A 225 5.35 -13.76 -16.76
N ARG A 226 4.83 -14.97 -16.55
CA ARG A 226 5.63 -16.10 -16.08
C ARG A 226 6.69 -16.55 -17.10
N ALA A 227 6.31 -16.68 -18.37
CA ALA A 227 7.24 -17.04 -19.44
C ALA A 227 8.44 -16.09 -19.51
N ALA A 228 8.22 -14.78 -19.35
CA ALA A 228 9.31 -13.80 -19.35
C ALA A 228 10.29 -13.93 -18.16
N TYR A 229 9.90 -14.59 -17.06
CA TYR A 229 10.81 -14.94 -15.98
C TYR A 229 11.51 -16.27 -16.26
N ASP A 230 10.80 -17.26 -16.79
CA ASP A 230 11.35 -18.58 -17.11
C ASP A 230 12.42 -18.46 -18.22
N GLU A 231 12.14 -17.74 -19.32
CA GLU A 231 13.09 -17.48 -20.42
C GLU A 231 14.36 -16.75 -19.94
N ALA A 232 14.19 -15.72 -19.11
CA ALA A 232 15.30 -14.95 -18.59
C ALA A 232 16.11 -15.72 -17.53
N GLU A 233 15.53 -16.73 -16.89
CA GLU A 233 16.25 -17.66 -16.02
C GLU A 233 17.13 -18.61 -16.85
N GLU A 234 16.60 -19.15 -17.95
CA GLU A 234 17.36 -19.99 -18.89
C GLU A 234 18.57 -19.24 -19.49
N GLU A 235 18.39 -17.98 -19.90
CA GLU A 235 19.48 -17.14 -20.42
C GLU A 235 20.53 -16.82 -19.35
N SER A 236 20.12 -16.76 -18.07
CA SER A 236 21.00 -16.48 -16.94
C SER A 236 21.77 -17.71 -16.45
N ALA A 237 21.40 -18.92 -16.91
CA ALA A 237 22.07 -20.15 -16.52
C ALA A 237 23.47 -20.21 -17.19
N PRO A 238 24.55 -20.50 -16.43
CA PRO A 238 25.86 -20.66 -17.03
C PRO A 238 25.81 -21.77 -18.08
N ALA A 239 26.41 -21.54 -19.25
CA ALA A 239 26.50 -22.50 -20.35
C ALA A 239 27.35 -23.73 -19.96
N VAL A 240 26.84 -24.58 -19.07
CA VAL A 240 27.55 -25.73 -18.50
C VAL A 240 27.52 -26.95 -19.44
N HIS A 241 26.86 -26.88 -20.61
CA HIS A 241 26.75 -28.00 -21.56
C HIS A 241 27.17 -27.70 -23.00
N GLY A 242 28.02 -26.68 -23.23
CA GLY A 242 28.48 -26.29 -24.57
C GLY A 242 29.91 -26.69 -24.94
N ARG A 243 30.60 -27.52 -24.15
CA ARG A 243 31.95 -28.03 -24.49
C ARG A 243 31.95 -29.55 -24.56
N ILE A 244 31.09 -30.12 -25.41
CA ILE A 244 31.38 -31.44 -25.97
C ILE A 244 32.62 -31.26 -26.84
N LYS A 245 33.74 -31.85 -26.39
CA LYS A 245 34.97 -32.00 -27.15
C LYS A 245 34.60 -32.44 -28.57
N ARG A 246 34.78 -31.58 -29.57
CA ARG A 246 35.05 -32.06 -30.93
C ARG A 246 36.38 -32.79 -30.83
N GLU A 247 36.35 -34.12 -30.80
CA GLU A 247 37.51 -34.91 -31.15
C GLU A 247 38.01 -34.42 -32.52
N PRO A 248 39.30 -34.09 -32.66
CA PRO A 248 39.86 -33.82 -33.97
C PRO A 248 39.77 -35.12 -34.77
N ALA A 249 38.92 -35.11 -35.79
CA ALA A 249 38.90 -36.16 -36.81
C ALA A 249 40.33 -36.31 -37.35
N LEU A 250 40.94 -37.45 -37.06
CA LEU A 250 42.24 -37.83 -37.60
C LEU A 250 42.14 -37.77 -39.13
N VAL A 251 42.87 -36.81 -39.67
CA VAL A 251 43.12 -36.65 -41.10
C VAL A 251 43.92 -37.86 -41.56
N GLY A 252 43.20 -38.82 -42.15
CA GLY A 252 43.80 -39.85 -43.00
C GLY A 252 43.73 -39.40 -44.46
N ARG A 253 44.85 -38.94 -45.00
CA ARG A 253 45.21 -38.95 -46.43
C ARG A 253 46.68 -39.34 -46.52
N PRO A 254 47.18 -39.88 -47.65
CA PRO A 254 46.51 -40.52 -48.78
C PRO A 254 46.61 -42.05 -48.78
#